data_AF-A0A3D5FDW4-F1
#
_entry.id   AF-A0A3D5FDW4-F1
#
_cell.length_a   1.000
_cell.length_b   1.000
_cell.length_c   1.000
_cell.angle_alpha   90.00
_cell.angle_beta   90.00
_cell.angle_gamma   90.00
#
_symmetry.space_group_name_H-M   'P 1'
#
loop_
_entity.id
_entity.type
_entity.pdbx_description
1 polymer ?
#
loop_
_entity_poly.entity_id
_entity_poly.type
_entity_poly.pdbx_seq_one_letter_code
_entity_poly.pdbx_strand_id
1 'polypeptide(L)' 'LEPVMDSGSGNHSAFAHAFISLLEDNDGVLDAAQLFSELRPKVMVNSDQTPEYGDIRKAGHDGGDFLFVRH' A
#
# COMPACT_ATOMS: atom_id res chain seq x y z
N LEU A 1 5.03 17.05 0.99
CA LEU A 1 3.89 16.16 0.69
C LEU A 1 3.48 16.46 -0.73
N GLU A 2 3.87 15.60 -1.66
CA GLU A 2 3.38 15.67 -3.03
C GLU A 2 1.91 15.25 -3.01
N PRO A 3 1.00 16.01 -3.66
CA PRO A 3 -0.43 15.74 -3.60
C PRO A 3 -0.72 14.34 -4.16
N VAL A 4 -1.54 13.58 -3.43
CA VAL A 4 -2.13 12.33 -3.93
C VAL A 4 -2.99 12.66 -5.13
N MET A 5 -2.63 12.10 -6.29
CA MET A 5 -3.47 12.16 -7.48
C MET A 5 -4.71 11.31 -7.21
N ASP A 6 -5.85 11.99 -7.01
CA ASP A 6 -7.19 11.37 -6.99
C ASP A 6 -7.68 10.97 -8.39
N SER A 7 -6.87 11.17 -9.44
CA SER A 7 -7.21 10.87 -10.83
C SER A 7 -6.78 9.47 -11.28
N GLY A 8 -6.95 8.44 -10.44
CA GLY A 8 -6.67 7.05 -10.79
C GLY A 8 -7.96 6.22 -10.88
N SER A 9 -8.37 5.83 -12.09
CA SER A 9 -9.41 4.81 -12.38
C SER A 9 -10.54 4.65 -11.32
N GLY A 10 -11.33 5.69 -11.05
CA GLY A 10 -12.52 5.63 -10.17
C GLY A 10 -12.59 6.75 -9.12
N ASN A 11 -13.30 6.51 -8.01
CA ASN A 11 -13.44 7.41 -6.84
C ASN A 11 -12.25 7.28 -5.84
N HIS A 12 -11.10 6.78 -6.29
CA HIS A 12 -9.96 6.45 -5.42
C HIS A 12 -8.64 6.98 -5.99
N SER A 13 -7.69 7.30 -5.11
CA SER A 13 -6.32 7.62 -5.53
C SER A 13 -5.61 6.40 -6.12
N ALA A 14 -4.55 6.62 -6.92
CA ALA A 14 -3.75 5.52 -7.48
C ALA A 14 -3.21 4.57 -6.39
N PHE A 15 -2.87 5.12 -5.22
CA PHE A 15 -2.50 4.34 -4.03
C PHE A 15 -3.67 3.51 -3.50
N ALA A 16 -4.82 4.13 -3.24
CA ALA A 16 -5.97 3.44 -2.67
C ALA A 16 -6.48 2.33 -3.59
N HIS A 17 -6.50 2.58 -4.89
CA HIS A 17 -6.87 1.58 -5.89
C HIS A 17 -5.92 0.38 -5.88
N ALA A 18 -4.60 0.62 -5.90
CA ALA A 18 -3.59 -0.45 -5.87
C ALA A 18 -3.64 -1.24 -4.55
N PHE A 19 -3.83 -0.56 -3.42
CA PHE A 19 -3.94 -1.16 -2.10
C PHE A 19 -5.17 -2.07 -1.98
N ILE A 20 -6.35 -1.57 -2.35
CA ILE A 20 -7.60 -2.37 -2.30
C ILE A 20 -7.49 -3.58 -3.21
N SER A 21 -7.00 -3.40 -4.44
CA SER A 21 -6.85 -4.51 -5.39
C SER A 21 -5.96 -5.63 -4.84
N LEU A 22 -4.84 -5.28 -4.19
CA LEU A 22 -3.95 -6.27 -3.56
C LEU A 22 -4.59 -7.02 -2.40
N LEU A 23 -5.45 -6.36 -1.63
CA LEU A 23 -6.21 -7.00 -0.55
C LEU A 23 -7.34 -7.89 -1.10
N GLU A 24 -7.98 -7.49 -2.19
CA GLU A 24 -9.02 -8.27 -2.88
C GLU A 24 -8.45 -9.50 -3.59
N ASP A 25 -7.20 -9.43 -4.09
CA ASP A 25 -6.49 -10.54 -4.73
C ASP A 25 -5.80 -11.47 -3.72
N ASN A 26 -5.78 -11.11 -2.43
CA ASN A 26 -5.10 -11.89 -1.40
C ASN A 26 -5.91 -13.12 -0.99
N ASP A 27 -5.47 -14.31 -1.41
CA ASP A 27 -6.05 -15.60 -1.03
C ASP A 27 -5.29 -16.31 0.11
N GLY A 28 -4.38 -15.60 0.79
CA GLY A 28 -3.52 -16.17 1.84
C GLY A 28 -3.17 -15.19 2.97
N VAL A 29 -2.03 -15.46 3.62
CA VAL A 29 -1.43 -14.54 4.58
C VAL A 29 -0.45 -13.66 3.82
N LEU A 30 -0.71 -12.35 3.81
CA LEU A 30 0.15 -11.36 3.20
C LEU A 30 0.76 -10.48 4.30
N ASP A 31 2.08 -10.44 4.40
CA ASP A 31 2.75 -9.53 5.34
C ASP A 31 2.92 -8.12 4.74
N ALA A 32 3.19 -7.12 5.59
CA ALA A 32 3.25 -5.73 5.15
C ALA A 32 4.40 -5.44 4.19
N ALA A 33 5.53 -6.16 4.32
CA ALA A 33 6.67 -6.01 3.43
C ALA A 33 6.36 -6.57 2.02
N GLN A 34 5.70 -7.73 1.95
CA GLN A 34 5.19 -8.32 0.71
C GLN A 34 4.16 -7.40 0.04
N LEU A 35 3.17 -6.92 0.80
CA LEU A 35 2.17 -5.97 0.31
C LEU A 35 2.84 -4.73 -0.29
N PHE A 36 3.83 -4.16 0.40
CA PHE A 36 4.54 -2.98 -0.10
C PHE A 36 5.36 -3.27 -1.36
N SER A 37 6.05 -4.41 -1.41
CA SER A 37 6.84 -4.83 -2.57
C SER A 37 5.98 -4.92 -3.83
N GLU A 38 4.71 -5.35 -3.70
CA GLU A 38 3.77 -5.44 -4.82
C GLU A 38 3.05 -4.11 -5.11
N LEU A 39 2.78 -3.30 -4.08
CA LEU A 39 2.12 -2.01 -4.21
C LEU A 39 3.00 -0.97 -4.90
N ARG A 40 4.29 -0.92 -4.56
CA ARG A 40 5.23 0.09 -5.08
C ARG A 40 5.26 0.18 -6.60
N PRO A 41 5.47 -0.91 -7.37
CA PRO A 41 5.46 -0.83 -8.83
C PRO A 41 4.09 -0.43 -9.39
N LYS A 42 2.98 -0.85 -8.76
CA LYS A 42 1.61 -0.51 -9.21
C LYS A 42 1.31 0.99 -9.06
N VAL A 43 1.79 1.61 -8.00
CA VAL A 43 1.62 3.06 -7.77
C VAL A 43 2.55 3.87 -8.67
N MET A 44 3.83 3.49 -8.78
CA MET A 44 4.81 4.21 -9.60
C MET A 44 4.52 4.17 -11.10
N VAL A 45 3.80 3.15 -11.59
CA VAL A 45 3.39 3.07 -13.01
C VAL A 45 2.22 4.01 -13.30
N ASN A 46 1.37 4.29 -12.31
CA ASN A 46 0.13 5.04 -12.48
C ASN A 46 0.19 6.45 -11.87
N SER A 47 1.34 6.85 -11.31
CA SER A 47 1.52 8.12 -10.61
C SER A 47 3.00 8.47 -10.50
N ASP A 48 3.32 9.76 -10.53
CA ASP A 48 4.66 10.27 -10.21
C ASP A 48 5.00 10.14 -8.71
N GLN A 49 4.06 9.66 -7.89
CA GLN A 49 4.26 9.45 -6.46
C GLN A 49 5.10 8.20 -6.16
N THR A 50 6.03 8.36 -5.23
CA THR A 50 6.81 7.24 -4.67
C THR A 50 6.23 6.85 -3.30
N PRO A 51 5.56 5.69 -3.17
CA PRO A 51 5.11 5.22 -1.87
C PRO A 51 6.30 4.83 -0.99
N GLU A 52 6.21 5.13 0.30
CA GLU A 52 7.22 4.81 1.30
C GLU A 52 6.71 3.74 2.28
N TYR A 53 7.59 2.81 2.63
CA TYR A 53 7.40 1.84 3.70
C TYR A 53 8.59 1.90 4.63
N GLY A 54 8.30 2.03 5.92
CA GLY A 54 9.31 2.14 6.96
C GLY A 54 8.69 2.50 8.29
N ASP A 55 9.52 2.40 9.33
CA ASP A 55 9.08 2.70 10.68
C ASP A 55 8.67 4.18 10.83
N ILE A 56 7.51 4.41 11.42
CA ILE A 56 7.14 5.74 11.88
C ILE A 56 8.04 6.08 13.08
N ARG A 57 9.13 6.81 12.81
CA ARG A 57 10.07 7.25 13.85
C ARG A 57 9.32 8.00 14.94
N LYS A 58 9.42 7.50 16.18
CA LYS A 58 8.78 8.01 17.41
C LYS A 58 7.31 7.61 17.64
N ALA A 59 6.76 6.63 16.92
CA ALA A 59 5.41 6.12 17.19
C ALA A 59 5.33 5.10 18.36
N GLY A 60 6.46 4.73 18.98
CA GLY A 60 6.46 3.71 20.05
C GLY A 60 6.16 2.31 19.51
N HIS A 61 6.74 1.95 18.37
CA HIS A 61 6.49 0.68 17.71
C HIS A 61 7.33 -0.43 18.37
N ASP A 62 6.67 -1.42 19.00
CA ASP A 62 7.29 -2.62 19.61
C ASP A 62 7.67 -3.70 18.57
N GLY A 63 7.96 -3.28 17.32
CA GLY A 63 8.41 -4.19 16.27
C GLY A 63 7.37 -5.20 15.76
N GLY A 64 6.07 -4.91 15.92
CA GLY A 64 5.01 -5.71 15.32
C GLY A 64 4.87 -5.46 13.82
N ASP A 65 4.53 -6.51 13.07
CA ASP A 65 4.23 -6.44 11.64
C ASP A 65 2.72 -6.66 11.39
N PHE A 66 2.22 -6.18 10.26
CA PHE A 66 0.84 -6.40 9.86
C PHE A 66 0.72 -7.65 8.99
N LEU A 67 -0.23 -8.51 9.33
CA LEU A 67 -0.66 -9.64 8.51
C LEU A 67 -2.06 -9.39 8.00
N PHE A 68 -2.24 -9.47 6.69
CA PHE A 68 -3.53 -9.37 6.02
C PHE A 68 -3.99 -10.77 5.64
N VAL A 69 -5.21 -11.11 6.07
CA VAL A 69 -5.85 -12.40 5.82
C VAL A 69 -7.27 -12.19 5.33
N ARG A 70 -7.65 -12.95 4.29
CA ARG A 70 -9.02 -12.96 3.77
C ARG A 70 -9.77 -14.15 4.37
N HIS A 71 -10.92 -13.90 4.97
CA HIS A 71 -11.85 -14.90 5.52
C HIS A 71 -13.07 -15.07 4.64
#